data_AF-A0A2V9S8L2-F1
#
_entry.id   AF-A0A2V9S8L2-F1
#
_cell.length_a   1.000
_cell.length_b   1.000
_cell.length_c   1.000
_cell.angle_alpha   90.00
_cell.angle_beta   90.00
_cell.angle_gamma   90.00
#
_symmetry.space_group_name_H-M   'P 1'
#
loop_
_entity.id
_entity.type
_entity.pdbx_description
1 polymer ?
#
loop_
_entity_poly.entity_id
_entity_poly.type
_entity_poly.pdbx_seq_one_letter_code
_entity_poly.pdbx_strand_id
1 'polypeptide(L)'
;MQFNPKRVVCALILCGLASYSTFAQEERKSEGSVGTSQVHSNDISDHHIPVTLTADDGLAIIAAALDSHVRVGVKRDCSHLVHAIYLRAGFPYAYVRSSDLYKGIDEFQRVADPQPGDLVVWRGHVGIIVNPAQHIFFSAMRSGPGIDAYDAPYWKRRGQVRFFRYIEVNGKSNSHAPLVLTHQHE
;
A
#
# COMPACT_ATOMS: atom_id res chain seq x y z
N MET A 1 50.70 -5.81 14.04
CA MET A 1 49.45 -5.15 13.59
C MET A 1 48.34 -6.17 13.62
N GLN A 2 47.42 -6.10 14.58
CA GLN A 2 46.21 -6.92 14.61
C GLN A 2 45.03 -6.01 14.98
N PHE A 3 44.10 -5.84 14.04
CA PHE A 3 42.86 -5.08 14.21
C PHE A 3 41.72 -6.05 14.56
N ASN A 4 40.97 -5.74 15.61
CA ASN A 4 39.73 -6.43 15.98
C ASN A 4 38.64 -5.36 16.19
N PRO A 5 37.59 -5.26 15.34
CA PRO A 5 36.51 -4.32 15.55
C PRO A 5 35.24 -5.07 15.98
N LYS A 6 34.98 -5.10 17.30
CA LYS A 6 33.66 -5.43 17.82
C LYS A 6 33.29 -4.43 18.92
N ARG A 7 32.38 -3.52 18.54
CA ARG A 7 31.43 -2.80 19.41
C ARG A 7 32.12 -1.78 20.34
N VAL A 8 31.72 -0.52 20.39
CA VAL A 8 30.48 -0.04 20.99
C VAL A 8 30.29 1.43 20.57
N VAL A 9 29.06 1.77 20.19
CA VAL A 9 28.56 3.13 19.99
C VAL A 9 28.15 3.73 21.34
N CYS A 10 28.47 5.00 21.60
CA CYS A 10 27.77 5.99 22.45
C CYS A 10 28.72 7.18 22.67
N ALA A 11 28.38 8.46 22.62
CA ALA A 11 27.17 9.22 22.31
C ALA A 11 27.59 10.71 22.26
N LEU A 12 26.61 11.59 21.98
CA LEU A 12 26.56 13.03 22.27
C LEU A 12 26.99 13.99 21.15
N ILE A 13 26.01 14.38 20.33
CA ILE A 13 25.97 15.73 19.77
C ILE A 13 24.64 16.36 20.21
N LEU A 14 24.73 17.16 21.27
CA LEU A 14 23.76 18.17 21.69
C LEU A 14 24.22 19.49 21.07
N CYS A 15 23.50 20.03 20.08
CA CYS A 15 23.58 21.43 19.69
C CYS A 15 22.32 21.83 18.90
N GLY A 16 21.63 22.86 19.37
CA GLY A 16 20.80 23.71 18.49
C GLY A 16 19.30 23.77 18.78
N LEU A 17 18.90 24.20 19.97
CA LEU A 17 17.63 24.93 20.14
C LEU A 17 17.83 26.34 19.58
N ALA A 18 17.14 26.69 18.48
CA ALA A 18 16.61 28.02 18.18
C ALA A 18 16.13 28.08 16.73
N SER A 19 14.82 28.04 16.53
CA SER A 19 14.16 28.83 15.48
C SER A 19 12.72 29.03 15.91
N TYR A 20 12.39 30.31 16.12
CA TYR A 20 11.12 30.83 16.57
C TYR A 20 10.09 30.67 15.44
N SER A 21 8.92 30.11 15.76
CA SER A 21 7.74 30.18 14.87
C SER A 21 6.69 31.07 15.52
N THR A 22 6.79 32.38 15.27
CA THR A 22 5.64 33.29 15.42
C THR A 22 4.74 33.05 14.22
N PHE A 23 3.58 32.42 14.44
CA PHE A 23 2.45 32.49 13.52
C PHE A 23 1.38 33.35 14.17
N ALA A 24 1.34 34.61 13.76
CA ALA A 24 0.22 35.51 13.95
C ALA A 24 -0.39 35.75 12.56
N GLN A 25 -1.59 35.24 12.32
CA GLN A 25 -2.53 35.77 11.32
C GLN A 25 -3.96 35.63 11.85
N GLU A 26 -4.35 36.70 12.55
CA GLU A 26 -5.59 37.46 12.47
C GLU A 26 -6.83 36.83 11.83
N GLU A 27 -7.89 36.79 12.63
CA GLU A 27 -9.28 36.67 12.21
C GLU A 27 -9.63 37.68 11.11
N ARG A 28 -10.23 37.21 10.02
CA ARG A 28 -11.27 38.00 9.34
C ARG A 28 -12.56 37.21 9.30
N LYS A 29 -13.45 37.59 10.22
CA LYS A 29 -14.89 37.43 10.11
C LYS A 29 -15.41 38.31 8.97
N SER A 30 -16.11 37.74 7.99
CA SER A 30 -17.10 38.48 7.22
C SER A 30 -18.21 37.53 6.77
N GLU A 31 -19.42 37.92 7.16
CA GLU A 31 -20.69 37.21 7.03
C GLU A 31 -21.28 37.32 5.61
N GLY A 32 -21.96 36.25 5.18
CA GLY A 32 -23.24 36.33 4.51
C GLY A 32 -23.26 36.57 2.99
N SER A 33 -23.71 35.55 2.24
CA SER A 33 -24.90 35.72 1.38
C SER A 33 -25.47 34.37 0.95
N VAL A 34 -26.77 34.23 1.19
CA VAL A 34 -27.63 33.14 0.73
C VAL A 34 -27.78 33.22 -0.78
N GLY A 35 -27.54 32.11 -1.46
CA GLY A 35 -27.80 31.95 -2.89
C GLY A 35 -28.19 30.51 -3.18
N THR A 36 -29.46 30.18 -2.97
CA THR A 36 -30.10 28.99 -3.52
C THR A 36 -30.00 29.05 -5.05
N SER A 37 -29.40 28.03 -5.65
CA SER A 37 -29.60 27.71 -7.06
C SER A 37 -29.58 26.21 -7.21
N GLN A 38 -30.76 25.61 -7.00
CA GLN A 38 -31.13 24.39 -7.69
C GLN A 38 -31.15 24.71 -9.17
N VAL A 39 -30.17 24.20 -9.92
CA VAL A 39 -30.28 24.03 -11.37
C VAL A 39 -30.05 22.56 -11.66
N HIS A 40 -31.18 21.91 -11.90
CA HIS A 40 -31.30 20.64 -12.58
C HIS A 40 -30.58 20.72 -13.94
N SER A 41 -29.52 19.92 -14.11
CA SER A 41 -28.88 19.70 -15.41
C SER A 41 -28.35 18.28 -15.49
N ASN A 42 -29.19 17.41 -16.06
CA ASN A 42 -28.89 16.44 -17.11
C ASN A 42 -27.70 15.49 -16.93
N ASP A 43 -28.05 14.22 -16.73
CA ASP A 43 -27.56 13.04 -17.47
C ASP A 43 -26.30 13.28 -18.32
N ILE A 44 -25.15 13.06 -17.70
CA ILE A 44 -23.89 12.77 -18.38
C ILE A 44 -23.49 11.41 -17.85
N SER A 45 -23.39 10.44 -18.75
CA SER A 45 -22.91 9.09 -18.49
C SER A 45 -21.73 9.12 -17.53
N ASP A 46 -21.94 8.52 -16.35
CA ASP A 46 -20.97 8.37 -15.27
C ASP A 46 -19.76 7.56 -15.78
N HIS A 47 -18.86 8.23 -16.49
CA HIS A 47 -17.51 7.72 -16.74
C HIS A 47 -16.77 7.76 -15.42
N HIS A 48 -17.11 6.81 -14.55
CA HIS A 48 -16.53 6.63 -13.24
C HIS A 48 -15.03 6.39 -13.43
N ILE A 49 -14.21 7.40 -13.15
CA ILE A 49 -12.76 7.25 -13.14
C ILE A 49 -12.44 6.29 -11.99
N PRO A 50 -11.76 5.16 -12.23
CA PRO A 50 -11.37 4.26 -11.14
C PRO A 50 -10.55 5.03 -10.11
N VAL A 51 -10.95 4.98 -8.85
CA VAL A 51 -10.18 5.61 -7.77
C VAL A 51 -8.93 4.77 -7.58
N THR A 52 -7.76 5.37 -7.81
CA THR A 52 -6.46 4.68 -7.69
C THR A 52 -5.83 4.93 -6.34
N LEU A 53 -4.99 3.99 -5.88
CA LEU A 53 -4.16 4.14 -4.69
C LEU A 53 -3.42 5.50 -4.65
N THR A 54 -3.60 6.26 -3.57
CA THR A 54 -2.83 7.49 -3.30
C THR A 54 -1.49 7.17 -2.62
N ALA A 55 -0.67 8.20 -2.36
CA ALA A 55 0.56 8.03 -1.61
C ALA A 55 0.30 7.55 -0.16
N ASP A 56 -0.68 8.15 0.53
CA ASP A 56 -1.03 7.81 1.91
C ASP A 56 -1.56 6.38 2.04
N ASP A 57 -2.35 5.94 1.06
CA ASP A 57 -2.80 4.55 0.92
C ASP A 57 -1.62 3.58 0.77
N GLY A 58 -0.60 3.97 -0.01
CA GLY A 58 0.65 3.24 -0.13
C GLY A 58 1.39 3.08 1.20
N LEU A 59 1.40 4.13 2.03
CA LEU A 59 1.95 4.05 3.38
C LEU A 59 1.14 3.10 4.28
N ALA A 60 -0.19 3.09 4.16
CA ALA A 60 -1.04 2.17 4.92
C ALA A 60 -0.73 0.69 4.57
N ILE A 61 -0.53 0.39 3.28
CA ILE A 61 -0.10 -0.94 2.83
C ILE A 61 1.27 -1.32 3.41
N ILE A 62 2.23 -0.38 3.41
CA ILE A 62 3.57 -0.64 3.96
C ILE A 62 3.53 -0.84 5.48
N ALA A 63 2.71 -0.07 6.20
CA ALA A 63 2.51 -0.26 7.63
C ALA A 63 1.93 -1.65 7.94
N ALA A 64 0.96 -2.11 7.16
CA ALA A 64 0.41 -3.47 7.27
C ALA A 64 1.45 -4.55 6.93
N ALA A 65 2.33 -4.32 5.95
CA ALA A 65 3.43 -5.22 5.62
C ALA A 65 4.42 -5.35 6.79
N LEU A 66 4.76 -4.25 7.45
CA LEU A 66 5.66 -4.25 8.60
C LEU A 66 5.06 -5.02 9.81
N ASP A 67 3.77 -4.83 10.11
CA ASP A 67 3.09 -5.61 11.15
C ASP A 67 3.03 -7.11 10.79
N SER A 68 2.86 -7.44 9.51
CA SER A 68 2.86 -8.84 9.04
C SER A 68 4.21 -9.53 9.25
N HIS A 69 5.32 -8.80 9.09
CA HIS A 69 6.69 -9.28 9.34
C HIS A 69 6.92 -9.62 10.82
N VAL A 70 6.27 -8.89 11.74
CA VAL A 70 6.38 -9.14 13.19
C VAL A 70 5.61 -10.40 13.61
N ARG A 71 4.58 -10.82 12.86
CA ARG A 71 3.64 -11.90 13.25
C ARG A 71 3.87 -13.24 12.53
N VAL A 72 5.05 -13.49 11.97
CA VAL A 72 5.30 -14.67 11.11
C VAL A 72 5.41 -15.98 11.91
N GLY A 73 4.26 -16.56 12.25
CA GLY A 73 4.13 -17.93 12.78
C GLY A 73 3.67 -18.96 11.73
N VAL A 74 3.29 -18.53 10.52
CA VAL A 74 2.76 -19.42 9.47
C VAL A 74 3.45 -19.14 8.14
N LYS A 75 3.97 -20.18 7.51
CA LYS A 75 4.65 -20.15 6.21
C LYS A 75 3.62 -19.85 5.09
N ARG A 76 3.36 -18.58 4.81
CA ARG A 76 2.51 -18.15 3.67
C ARG A 76 3.35 -18.11 2.39
N ASP A 77 2.76 -18.50 1.26
CA ASP A 77 3.36 -18.20 -0.04
C ASP A 77 3.26 -16.69 -0.36
N CYS A 78 3.97 -16.25 -1.41
CA CYS A 78 4.05 -14.83 -1.76
C CYS A 78 2.68 -14.18 -2.03
N SER A 79 1.77 -14.86 -2.75
CA SER A 79 0.43 -14.34 -3.04
C SER A 79 -0.44 -14.27 -1.79
N HIS A 80 -0.38 -15.27 -0.91
CA HIS A 80 -1.10 -15.26 0.36
C HIS A 80 -0.62 -14.16 1.31
N LEU A 81 0.69 -13.90 1.34
CA LEU A 81 1.24 -12.81 2.13
C LEU A 81 0.72 -11.46 1.63
N VAL A 82 0.83 -11.21 0.32
CA VAL A 82 0.37 -9.95 -0.29
C VAL A 82 -1.13 -9.74 -0.09
N HIS A 83 -1.94 -10.78 -0.32
CA HIS A 83 -3.38 -10.72 -0.11
C HIS A 83 -3.74 -10.33 1.34
N ALA A 84 -3.08 -10.95 2.33
CA ALA A 84 -3.30 -10.64 3.73
C ALA A 84 -2.90 -9.20 4.12
N ILE A 85 -1.85 -8.66 3.49
CA ILE A 85 -1.40 -7.28 3.73
C ILE A 85 -2.42 -6.28 3.18
N TYR A 86 -2.85 -6.47 1.93
CA TYR A 86 -3.87 -5.63 1.29
C TYR A 86 -5.19 -5.65 2.05
N LEU A 87 -5.65 -6.84 2.45
CA LEU A 87 -6.86 -6.99 3.27
C LEU A 87 -6.75 -6.23 4.60
N ARG A 88 -5.59 -6.32 5.27
CA ARG A 88 -5.35 -5.61 6.53
C ARG A 88 -5.24 -4.09 6.35
N ALA A 89 -4.72 -3.65 5.21
CA ALA A 89 -4.59 -2.23 4.89
C ALA A 89 -5.91 -1.57 4.44
N GLY A 90 -6.99 -2.35 4.27
CA GLY A 90 -8.29 -1.83 3.83
C GLY A 90 -8.50 -1.82 2.31
N PHE A 91 -7.66 -2.52 1.56
CA PHE A 91 -7.72 -2.61 0.09
C PHE A 91 -8.04 -4.07 -0.34
N PRO A 92 -9.24 -4.58 -0.03
CA PRO A 92 -9.57 -5.98 -0.28
C PRO A 92 -9.68 -6.27 -1.78
N TYR A 93 -9.16 -7.42 -2.20
CA TYR A 93 -9.40 -7.99 -3.52
C TYR A 93 -9.60 -9.50 -3.40
N ALA A 94 -10.21 -10.12 -4.42
CA ALA A 94 -10.38 -11.57 -4.45
C ALA A 94 -9.01 -12.26 -4.46
N TYR A 95 -8.84 -13.31 -3.64
CA TYR A 95 -7.59 -14.05 -3.64
C TYR A 95 -7.33 -14.66 -5.03
N VAL A 96 -6.13 -14.40 -5.55
CA VAL A 96 -5.63 -14.97 -6.79
C VAL A 96 -4.16 -15.37 -6.64
N ARG A 97 -3.71 -16.30 -7.48
CA ARG A 97 -2.31 -16.73 -7.50
C ARG A 97 -1.42 -15.65 -8.12
N SER A 98 -0.14 -15.66 -7.77
CA SER A 98 0.85 -14.75 -8.37
C SER A 98 0.96 -14.85 -9.90
N SER A 99 0.65 -16.02 -10.48
CA SER A 99 0.57 -16.20 -11.93
C SER A 99 -0.57 -15.42 -12.59
N ASP A 100 -1.68 -15.22 -11.89
CA ASP A 100 -2.83 -14.49 -12.42
C ASP A 100 -2.67 -12.99 -12.17
N LEU A 101 -2.10 -12.59 -11.02
CA LEU A 101 -1.60 -11.21 -10.83
C LEU A 101 -0.63 -10.79 -11.93
N TYR A 102 0.22 -11.71 -12.41
CA TYR A 102 1.14 -11.40 -13.51
C TYR A 102 0.42 -11.09 -14.83
N LYS A 103 -0.71 -11.76 -15.09
CA LYS A 103 -1.54 -11.51 -16.27
C LYS A 103 -2.29 -10.18 -16.15
N GLY A 104 -2.63 -9.78 -14.92
CA GLY A 104 -3.48 -8.65 -14.60
C GLY A 104 -4.87 -9.11 -14.17
N ILE A 105 -5.48 -8.39 -13.25
CA ILE A 105 -6.85 -8.58 -12.75
C ILE A 105 -7.53 -7.21 -12.64
N ASP A 106 -8.85 -7.19 -12.53
CA ASP A 106 -9.64 -5.95 -12.60
C ASP A 106 -9.33 -4.97 -11.46
N GLU A 107 -8.99 -5.47 -10.27
CA GLU A 107 -8.66 -4.65 -9.10
C GLU A 107 -7.26 -4.01 -9.18
N PHE A 108 -6.48 -4.28 -10.24
CA PHE A 108 -5.10 -3.84 -10.37
C PHE A 108 -4.77 -3.32 -11.78
N GLN A 109 -4.52 -2.01 -11.87
CA GLN A 109 -4.08 -1.37 -13.10
C GLN A 109 -2.57 -1.52 -13.28
N ARG A 110 -2.12 -1.88 -14.49
CA ARG A 110 -0.68 -1.93 -14.80
C ARG A 110 -0.08 -0.53 -14.89
N VAL A 111 1.05 -0.30 -14.22
CA VAL A 111 1.77 0.99 -14.21
C VAL A 111 3.21 0.84 -14.70
N ALA A 112 3.78 1.92 -15.24
CA ALA A 112 5.19 1.99 -15.63
C ALA A 112 6.07 2.47 -14.48
N ASP A 113 5.62 3.51 -13.77
CA ASP A 113 6.32 4.15 -12.66
C ASP A 113 5.70 3.72 -11.33
N PRO A 114 6.32 2.77 -10.60
CA PRO A 114 5.78 2.26 -9.36
C PRO A 114 5.89 3.27 -8.22
N GLN A 115 4.91 3.24 -7.32
CA GLN A 115 4.92 3.96 -6.05
C GLN A 115 4.91 2.98 -4.86
N PRO A 116 5.21 3.46 -3.63
CA PRO A 116 5.06 2.65 -2.42
C PRO A 116 3.66 2.01 -2.33
N GLY A 117 3.59 0.71 -2.01
CA GLY A 117 2.34 -0.04 -1.94
C GLY A 117 1.94 -0.76 -3.23
N ASP A 118 2.44 -0.34 -4.41
CA ASP A 118 2.18 -1.04 -5.68
C ASP A 118 2.73 -2.49 -5.64
N LEU A 119 2.14 -3.37 -6.45
CA LEU A 119 2.65 -4.71 -6.64
C LEU A 119 3.87 -4.71 -7.57
N VAL A 120 4.84 -5.55 -7.25
CA VAL A 120 5.90 -5.99 -8.17
C VAL A 120 5.71 -7.47 -8.48
N VAL A 121 5.60 -7.83 -9.75
CA VAL A 121 5.16 -9.17 -10.17
C VAL A 121 6.07 -9.75 -11.23
N TRP A 122 6.46 -11.01 -11.02
CA TRP A 122 7.09 -11.90 -12.00
C TRP A 122 6.19 -13.12 -12.19
N ARG A 123 6.44 -13.91 -13.25
CA ARG A 123 5.77 -15.21 -13.38
C ARG A 123 6.04 -16.06 -12.13
N GLY A 124 4.99 -16.35 -11.37
CA GLY A 124 5.05 -17.15 -10.15
C GLY A 124 5.62 -16.44 -8.91
N HIS A 125 5.72 -15.11 -8.89
CA HIS A 125 6.08 -14.36 -7.69
C HIS A 125 5.49 -12.96 -7.66
N VAL A 126 5.14 -12.50 -6.46
CA VAL A 126 4.62 -11.16 -6.23
C VAL A 126 5.20 -10.61 -4.93
N GLY A 127 5.38 -9.29 -4.88
CA GLY A 127 5.70 -8.56 -3.67
C GLY A 127 5.08 -7.17 -3.71
N ILE A 128 5.38 -6.38 -2.68
CA ILE A 128 4.90 -5.00 -2.50
C ILE A 128 6.09 -4.07 -2.58
N ILE A 129 6.01 -3.04 -3.41
CA ILE A 129 7.01 -1.98 -3.50
C ILE A 129 7.07 -1.24 -2.17
N VAL A 130 8.28 -1.17 -1.59
CA VAL A 130 8.54 -0.43 -0.34
C VAL A 130 9.21 0.90 -0.65
N ASN A 131 10.27 0.87 -1.46
CA ASN A 131 10.99 2.06 -1.86
C ASN A 131 11.33 1.97 -3.36
N PRO A 132 10.56 2.63 -4.25
CA PRO A 132 10.81 2.56 -5.69
C PRO A 132 12.14 3.20 -6.09
N ALA A 133 12.60 4.24 -5.38
CA ALA A 133 13.87 4.93 -5.65
C ALA A 133 15.11 4.05 -5.39
N GLN A 134 15.01 3.11 -4.44
CA GLN A 134 16.06 2.13 -4.14
C GLN A 134 15.76 0.75 -4.74
N HIS A 135 14.71 0.64 -5.54
CA HIS A 135 14.22 -0.61 -6.10
C HIS A 135 13.86 -1.70 -5.07
N ILE A 136 13.44 -1.33 -3.86
CA ILE A 136 13.17 -2.27 -2.77
C ILE A 136 11.71 -2.71 -2.76
N PHE A 137 11.49 -4.01 -2.58
CA PHE A 137 10.18 -4.60 -2.37
C PHE A 137 10.19 -5.59 -1.19
N PHE A 138 9.01 -5.86 -0.63
CA PHE A 138 8.76 -6.86 0.42
C PHE A 138 7.99 -8.05 -0.14
N SER A 139 8.40 -9.29 0.20
CA SER A 139 7.68 -10.51 -0.18
C SER A 139 8.03 -11.71 0.70
N ALA A 140 7.26 -12.80 0.55
CA ALA A 140 7.59 -14.11 1.08
C ALA A 140 8.61 -14.82 0.17
N MET A 141 9.84 -14.92 0.64
CA MET A 141 10.94 -15.64 -0.02
C MET A 141 11.13 -17.04 0.59
N ARG A 142 12.06 -17.82 0.04
CA ARG A 142 12.40 -19.15 0.60
C ARG A 142 12.91 -19.06 2.04
N SER A 143 13.61 -17.99 2.38
CA SER A 143 14.09 -17.67 3.73
C SER A 143 12.99 -17.14 4.67
N GLY A 144 11.78 -16.93 4.16
CA GLY A 144 10.68 -16.27 4.88
C GLY A 144 10.38 -14.87 4.32
N PRO A 145 9.45 -14.13 4.95
CA PRO A 145 9.15 -12.75 4.60
C PRO A 145 10.37 -11.84 4.78
N GLY A 146 10.60 -10.95 3.83
CA GLY A 146 11.71 -9.99 3.89
C GLY A 146 11.71 -9.06 2.70
N ILE A 147 12.75 -8.22 2.63
CA ILE A 147 12.96 -7.28 1.53
C ILE A 147 14.08 -7.74 0.60
N ASP A 148 14.00 -7.32 -0.67
CA ASP A 148 15.06 -7.48 -1.66
C ASP A 148 14.95 -6.36 -2.72
N ALA A 149 15.94 -6.24 -3.59
CA ALA A 149 15.94 -5.28 -4.70
C ALA A 149 15.40 -5.93 -5.98
N TYR A 150 14.33 -5.40 -6.57
CA TYR A 150 13.67 -6.00 -7.74
C TYR A 150 14.51 -5.93 -9.03
N ASP A 151 15.61 -5.20 -9.01
CA ASP A 151 16.59 -5.10 -10.09
C ASP A 151 17.86 -5.94 -9.83
N ALA A 152 17.92 -6.70 -8.72
CA ALA A 152 19.04 -7.59 -8.43
C ALA A 152 19.15 -8.69 -9.51
N PRO A 153 20.36 -9.26 -9.73
CA PRO A 153 20.59 -10.23 -10.80
C PRO A 153 19.65 -11.45 -10.79
N TYR A 154 19.25 -11.91 -9.60
CA TYR A 154 18.29 -13.00 -9.46
C TYR A 154 16.93 -12.66 -10.10
N TRP A 155 16.39 -11.48 -9.79
CA TRP A 155 15.08 -11.03 -10.28
C TRP A 155 15.10 -10.69 -11.76
N LYS A 156 16.19 -10.10 -12.26
CA LYS A 156 16.39 -9.88 -13.70
C LYS A 156 16.40 -11.20 -14.49
N ARG A 157 17.06 -12.24 -13.97
CA ARG A 157 17.04 -13.58 -14.59
C ARG A 157 15.70 -14.28 -14.49
N ARG A 158 14.88 -13.94 -13.49
CA ARG A 158 13.54 -14.52 -13.30
C ARG A 158 12.58 -14.14 -14.43
N GLY A 159 12.82 -13.01 -15.10
CA GLY A 159 12.09 -12.58 -16.28
C GLY A 159 11.55 -11.17 -16.18
N GLN A 160 10.64 -10.81 -17.09
CA GLN A 160 10.07 -9.47 -17.16
C GLN A 160 9.24 -9.16 -15.91
N VAL A 161 9.68 -8.13 -15.18
CA VAL A 161 8.93 -7.53 -14.06
C VAL A 161 7.74 -6.72 -14.58
N ARG A 162 6.64 -6.72 -13.84
CA ARG A 162 5.46 -5.88 -14.07
C ARG A 162 5.06 -5.20 -12.78
N PHE A 163 4.60 -3.95 -12.86
CA PHE A 163 4.10 -3.20 -11.72
C PHE A 163 2.60 -3.00 -11.86
N PHE A 164 1.89 -3.10 -10.74
CA PHE A 164 0.45 -2.89 -10.72
C PHE A 164 0.02 -2.07 -9.52
N ARG A 165 -0.91 -1.14 -9.74
CA ARG A 165 -1.50 -0.27 -8.74
C ARG A 165 -2.93 -0.71 -8.47
N TYR A 166 -3.30 -0.78 -7.20
CA TYR A 166 -4.67 -1.07 -6.81
C TYR A 166 -5.60 0.03 -7.29
N ILE A 167 -6.75 -0.38 -7.82
CA ILE A 167 -7.85 0.50 -8.19
C ILE A 167 -9.12 0.04 -7.49
N GLU A 168 -9.80 0.97 -6.85
CA GLU A 168 -11.13 0.75 -6.31
C GLU A 168 -12.12 0.85 -7.46
N VAL A 169 -12.74 -0.29 -7.77
CA VAL A 169 -13.85 -0.34 -8.71
C VAL A 169 -15.12 0.08 -7.95
N ASN A 170 -15.35 1.38 -7.86
CA ASN A 170 -16.62 1.92 -7.39
C ASN A 170 -17.73 1.40 -8.31
N GLY A 171 -18.51 0.43 -7.80
CA GLY A 171 -19.50 -0.31 -8.58
C GLY A 171 -19.72 -1.75 -8.08
N LYS A 172 -18.74 -2.35 -7.39
CA LYS A 172 -18.99 -3.50 -6.52
C LYS A 172 -19.38 -2.97 -5.13
N SER A 173 -20.62 -2.51 -5.00
CA SER A 173 -21.18 -2.26 -3.66
C SER A 173 -20.96 -3.52 -2.82
N ASN A 174 -20.35 -3.34 -1.65
CA ASN A 174 -20.24 -4.37 -0.64
C ASN A 174 -21.66 -4.83 -0.24
N SER A 175 -22.21 -5.77 -1.00
CA SER A 175 -23.26 -6.67 -0.58
C SER A 175 -22.64 -7.74 0.34
N HIS A 176 -21.95 -7.28 1.38
CA HIS A 176 -21.75 -8.08 2.58
C HIS A 176 -22.71 -7.52 3.62
N ALA A 177 -23.94 -8.02 3.55
CA ALA A 177 -24.92 -7.84 4.61
C ALA A 177 -24.27 -8.23 5.95
N PRO A 178 -24.51 -7.47 7.04
CA PRO A 178 -24.09 -7.90 8.36
C PRO A 178 -24.83 -9.21 8.68
N LEU A 179 -24.09 -10.26 9.03
CA LEU A 179 -24.67 -11.44 9.65
C LEU A 179 -25.33 -10.99 10.97
N VAL A 180 -26.63 -10.76 10.92
CA VAL A 180 -27.47 -10.66 12.11
C VAL A 180 -27.43 -12.03 12.77
N LEU A 181 -26.65 -12.14 13.84
CA LEU A 181 -26.72 -13.23 14.79
C LEU A 181 -28.06 -13.11 15.52
N THR A 182 -29.10 -13.75 15.00
CA THR A 182 -30.33 -13.96 15.76
C THR A 182 -30.01 -14.93 16.88
N HIS A 183 -29.92 -14.39 18.10
CA HIS A 183 -30.18 -15.14 19.32
C HIS A 183 -31.53 -15.84 19.19
N GLN A 184 -31.56 -17.17 19.33
CA GLN A 184 -32.76 -17.87 19.76
C GLN A 184 -32.44 -18.64 21.04
N HIS A 185 -33.21 -18.23 22.04
CA HIS A 185 -33.42 -18.81 23.34
C HIS A 185 -34.37 -20.00 23.15
N GLU A 186 -34.04 -21.17 23.69
CA GLU A 186 -34.93 -22.07 24.44
C GLU A 186 -34.11 -23.19 25.09
#